data_AF-A0A1E7J1H7-F1
#
_entry.id   AF-A0A1E7J1H7-F1
#
_cell.length_a   1.000
_cell.length_b   1.000
_cell.length_c   1.000
_cell.angle_alpha   90.00
_cell.angle_beta   90.00
_cell.angle_gamma   90.00
#
_symmetry.space_group_name_H-M   'P 1'
#
loop_
_entity.id
_entity.type
_entity.pdbx_description
1 polymer ?
#
loop_
_entity_poly.entity_id
_entity_poly.type
_entity_poly.pdbx_seq_one_letter_code
_entity_poly.pdbx_strand_id
1 'polypeptide(L)'
;MAVVNVSGVIPSNVLPSEVVFWTGAGISAGSPSNLPLGDPLSRDVIGKFCLAGIWDKLLWYYDKTRMTDAYGVRKWSPRLEAVIECLMGVYGLGVLDDLWPYYDAEPNPVHGFLAAHLRHGGVSLTANFDNCIEKVLFPVPVSPMGGVIDQFPRRTTLTVGPGHILHFHGKFDRDPDKLRQLGVRINTISSGFPEFLKDEILRILRSAPFLVFAGYSGRDYFDVNPFFREVAERGTDLKGLRVVWVKHDRRDGFLDVSGFSGQEHGKAVLGQLERCGADIKYVQVKTDDFLRGIAERWWGVGVWNVPQRSRWPRHPGGKTSLSADSKIIATAHLYSWMGVGSEIIALKDELVRIRDSALGPGRDRVTLLLNEGFRASGFYRKALKYSKTLQSGSLRNRIFRHERIAGDYWLRGSQVMAAYHFWKAIVQELKSLSHVPLSERRSALFTFYETLITFLHWYRDVRKIRFVGRILPARLALKAFQKLFHGKKYLMLSIGSRTKVQRLHTEIPDMASKITLPRWLRPDTGDLISPFRETDSILGVINFTRRHLAGQVDKGVKPEKVELELLLARSKTILDRPGVLKAAMMLKQEHGIRDADALKFLKEIEWTWVSKLSWMTSWILPAW
;
A
#
# COMPACT_ATOMS: atom_id res chain seq x y z
N MET A 1 36.97 10.64 -15.76
CA MET A 1 36.40 10.21 -14.47
C MET A 1 37.13 8.95 -14.05
N ALA A 2 37.57 8.85 -12.79
CA ALA A 2 38.29 7.67 -12.30
C ALA A 2 37.32 6.47 -12.19
N VAL A 3 37.76 5.31 -12.67
CA VAL A 3 37.00 4.06 -12.61
C VAL A 3 37.03 3.57 -11.16
N VAL A 4 35.87 3.23 -10.60
CA VAL A 4 35.81 2.65 -9.25
C VAL A 4 36.37 1.24 -9.30
N ASN A 5 37.42 0.98 -8.51
CA ASN A 5 37.98 -0.36 -8.39
C ASN A 5 37.03 -1.26 -7.58
N VAL A 6 36.29 -2.13 -8.27
CA VAL A 6 35.34 -3.08 -7.68
C VAL A 6 35.96 -4.43 -7.30
N SER A 7 37.28 -4.61 -7.43
CA SER A 7 37.96 -5.90 -7.20
C SER A 7 37.84 -6.42 -5.77
N GLY A 8 37.70 -5.53 -4.78
CA GLY A 8 37.43 -5.90 -3.39
C GLY A 8 35.99 -6.34 -3.13
N VAL A 9 35.08 -6.24 -4.10
CA VAL A 9 33.64 -6.53 -3.95
C VAL A 9 33.24 -7.74 -4.78
N ILE A 10 33.65 -7.76 -6.05
CA ILE A 10 33.46 -8.88 -6.96
C ILE A 10 34.86 -9.39 -7.36
N PRO A 11 35.23 -10.66 -7.06
CA PRO A 11 36.56 -11.21 -7.38
C PRO A 11 36.93 -11.32 -8.87
N SER A 12 38.24 -11.44 -9.14
CA SER A 12 38.93 -11.77 -10.42
C SER A 12 38.11 -12.44 -11.49
N ASN A 13 37.71 -13.60 -11.03
CA ASN A 13 37.37 -14.79 -11.76
C ASN A 13 35.86 -14.97 -11.88
N VAL A 14 35.07 -14.05 -11.31
CA VAL A 14 33.61 -14.11 -11.40
C VAL A 14 33.18 -13.77 -12.82
N LEU A 15 32.50 -14.73 -13.44
CA LEU A 15 31.93 -14.59 -14.78
C LEU A 15 30.57 -13.87 -14.73
N PRO A 16 30.14 -13.21 -15.82
CA PRO A 16 28.80 -12.62 -15.88
C PRO A 16 27.67 -13.61 -15.54
N SER A 17 27.78 -14.87 -15.98
CA SER A 17 26.80 -15.93 -15.71
C SER A 17 26.64 -16.31 -14.23
N GLU A 18 27.59 -15.91 -13.40
CA GLU A 18 27.63 -16.20 -11.97
C GLU A 18 26.97 -15.09 -11.13
N VAL A 19 26.52 -14.01 -11.77
CA VAL A 19 25.96 -12.84 -11.08
C VAL A 19 24.47 -12.71 -11.37
N VAL A 20 23.71 -12.51 -10.29
CA VAL A 20 22.31 -12.07 -10.33
C VAL A 20 22.27 -10.59 -9.98
N PHE A 21 21.75 -9.75 -10.87
CA PHE A 21 21.46 -8.34 -10.55
C PHE A 21 20.01 -8.21 -10.10
N TRP A 22 19.80 -7.66 -8.91
CA TRP A 22 18.50 -7.20 -8.43
C TRP A 22 18.41 -5.68 -8.58
N THR A 23 17.53 -5.20 -9.45
CA THR A 23 17.50 -3.81 -9.88
C THR A 23 16.16 -3.13 -9.65
N GLY A 24 16.20 -1.79 -9.50
CA GLY A 24 15.02 -0.94 -9.42
C GLY A 24 15.22 0.36 -10.18
N ALA A 25 14.31 1.32 -9.98
CA ALA A 25 14.19 2.52 -10.82
C ALA A 25 15.47 3.36 -10.94
N GLY A 26 16.42 3.21 -10.00
CA GLY A 26 17.71 3.88 -10.06
C GLY A 26 18.55 3.55 -11.30
N ILE A 27 18.38 2.37 -11.92
CA ILE A 27 19.09 2.05 -13.17
C ILE A 27 18.58 2.87 -14.37
N SER A 28 17.35 3.39 -14.28
CA SER A 28 16.70 4.12 -15.37
C SER A 28 16.74 5.64 -15.19
N ALA A 29 17.26 6.14 -14.06
CA ALA A 29 17.30 7.56 -13.74
C ALA A 29 18.37 8.34 -14.54
N GLY A 30 19.44 7.67 -14.98
CA GLY A 30 20.51 8.28 -15.77
C GLY A 30 20.09 8.59 -17.21
N SER A 31 20.73 9.60 -17.80
CA SER A 31 20.56 9.97 -19.21
C SER A 31 21.04 8.86 -20.16
N PRO A 32 20.41 8.67 -21.34
CA PRO A 32 19.24 9.37 -21.89
C PRO A 32 17.86 8.95 -21.35
N SER A 33 17.75 7.86 -20.59
CA SER A 33 16.46 7.37 -20.08
C SER A 33 15.73 8.43 -19.25
N ASN A 34 16.45 9.09 -18.33
CA ASN A 34 15.94 10.16 -17.48
C ASN A 34 14.58 9.83 -16.83
N LEU A 35 14.34 8.55 -16.53
CA LEU A 35 13.07 8.13 -15.96
C LEU A 35 12.95 8.61 -14.51
N PRO A 36 11.78 9.12 -14.11
CA PRO A 36 11.58 9.57 -12.74
C PRO A 36 11.66 8.38 -11.78
N LEU A 37 12.28 8.62 -10.62
CA LEU A 37 12.15 7.73 -9.47
C LEU A 37 10.71 7.77 -8.93
N GLY A 38 10.38 6.88 -7.97
CA GLY A 38 9.02 6.76 -7.43
C GLY A 38 8.39 8.08 -6.96
N ASP A 39 9.12 8.92 -6.21
CA ASP A 39 8.59 10.19 -5.69
C ASP A 39 8.35 11.25 -6.80
N PRO A 40 9.31 11.53 -7.70
CA PRO A 40 9.05 12.38 -8.87
C PRO A 40 7.90 11.86 -9.75
N LEU A 41 7.78 10.54 -9.95
CA LEU A 41 6.71 9.98 -10.75
C LEU A 41 5.33 10.17 -10.08
N SER A 42 5.25 9.98 -8.76
CA SER A 42 4.04 10.32 -7.98
C SER A 42 3.66 11.78 -8.15
N ARG A 43 4.64 12.70 -8.12
CA ARG A 43 4.42 14.15 -8.32
C ARG A 43 3.84 14.44 -9.70
N ASP A 44 4.43 13.88 -10.76
CA ASP A 44 3.98 14.10 -12.13
C ASP A 44 2.55 13.58 -12.34
N VAL A 45 2.26 12.38 -11.83
CA VAL A 45 0.94 11.77 -11.88
C VAL A 45 -0.09 12.61 -11.11
N ILE A 46 0.21 13.04 -9.89
CA ILE A 46 -0.70 13.92 -9.11
C ILE A 46 -0.90 15.27 -9.84
N GLY A 47 0.17 15.88 -10.35
CA GLY A 47 0.09 17.14 -11.08
C GLY A 47 -0.77 17.06 -12.35
N LYS A 48 -0.75 15.91 -13.02
CA LYS A 48 -1.58 15.66 -14.21
C LYS A 48 -3.05 15.46 -13.86
N PHE A 49 -3.35 14.59 -12.90
CA PHE A 49 -4.71 14.08 -12.65
C PHE A 49 -5.48 14.78 -11.52
N CYS A 50 -4.82 15.52 -10.64
CA CYS A 50 -5.47 16.26 -9.56
C CYS A 50 -5.49 17.77 -9.83
N LEU A 51 -6.08 18.53 -8.90
CA LEU A 51 -5.99 19.98 -8.89
C LEU A 51 -4.54 20.45 -8.69
N ALA A 52 -4.25 21.70 -9.04
CA ALA A 52 -2.93 22.28 -8.82
C ALA A 52 -2.60 22.39 -7.32
N GLY A 53 -1.31 22.30 -6.96
CA GLY A 53 -0.82 22.46 -5.58
C GLY A 53 -1.08 21.26 -4.64
N ILE A 54 -1.68 20.17 -5.14
CA ILE A 54 -2.02 19.02 -4.30
C ILE A 54 -0.77 18.27 -3.82
N TRP A 55 0.28 18.19 -4.63
CA TRP A 55 1.55 17.58 -4.21
C TRP A 55 2.13 18.28 -2.97
N ASP A 56 2.29 19.60 -3.01
CA ASP A 56 2.88 20.37 -1.90
C ASP A 56 2.03 20.29 -0.64
N LYS A 57 0.71 20.26 -0.80
CA LYS A 57 -0.23 20.08 0.29
C LYS A 57 -0.11 18.70 0.94
N LEU A 58 0.09 17.64 0.15
CA LEU A 58 0.38 16.31 0.68
C LEU A 58 1.72 16.28 1.40
N LEU A 59 2.79 16.86 0.84
CA LEU A 59 4.08 16.96 1.51
C LEU A 59 3.95 17.67 2.87
N TRP A 60 3.15 18.74 2.94
CA TRP A 60 2.86 19.42 4.20
C TRP A 60 2.21 18.48 5.22
N TYR A 61 1.22 17.68 4.81
CA TYR A 61 0.58 16.70 5.69
C TYR A 61 1.58 15.63 6.16
N TYR A 62 2.41 15.09 5.26
CA TYR A 62 3.44 14.09 5.60
C TYR A 62 4.47 14.64 6.59
N ASP A 63 4.91 15.89 6.39
CA ASP A 63 5.84 16.57 7.30
C ASP A 63 5.22 16.79 8.68
N LYS A 64 4.04 17.43 8.74
CA LYS A 64 3.36 17.77 10.00
C LYS A 64 2.94 16.55 10.81
N THR A 65 2.51 15.49 10.12
CA THR A 65 2.14 14.25 10.81
C THR A 65 3.33 13.35 11.10
N ARG A 66 4.55 13.69 10.64
CA ARG A 66 5.76 12.87 10.83
C ARG A 66 5.47 11.40 10.51
N MET A 67 4.90 11.15 9.34
CA MET A 67 4.56 9.79 8.90
C MET A 67 5.80 8.91 8.93
N THR A 68 5.63 7.66 9.35
CA THR A 68 6.67 6.63 9.30
C THR A 68 6.14 5.40 8.60
N ASP A 69 7.02 4.63 7.98
CA ASP A 69 6.69 3.31 7.46
C ASP A 69 6.68 2.25 8.59
N ALA A 70 6.50 0.99 8.21
CA ALA A 70 6.44 -0.11 9.17
C ALA A 70 7.73 -0.36 9.97
N TYR A 71 8.85 0.20 9.51
CA TYR A 71 10.17 0.08 10.12
C TYR A 71 10.54 1.35 10.91
N GLY A 72 9.61 2.32 11.02
CA GLY A 72 9.84 3.57 11.72
C GLY A 72 10.58 4.61 10.88
N VAL A 73 10.85 4.34 9.60
CA VAL A 73 11.56 5.30 8.73
C VAL A 73 10.60 6.39 8.28
N ARG A 74 11.07 7.63 8.33
CA ARG A 74 10.25 8.80 7.98
C ARG A 74 9.82 8.76 6.51
N LYS A 75 8.51 8.89 6.28
CA LYS A 75 7.91 9.05 4.95
C LYS A 75 7.70 10.52 4.65
N TRP A 76 7.98 10.90 3.41
CA TRP A 76 7.89 12.29 2.95
C TRP A 76 6.79 12.51 1.91
N SER A 77 6.34 11.45 1.25
CA SER A 77 5.48 11.48 0.07
C SER A 77 4.59 10.23 0.03
N PRO A 78 3.46 10.31 -0.70
CA PRO A 78 2.67 9.12 -1.03
C PRO A 78 3.39 8.24 -2.05
N ARG A 79 3.26 6.92 -1.88
CA ARG A 79 3.75 5.94 -2.86
C ARG A 79 3.01 6.03 -4.20
N LEU A 80 3.70 5.69 -5.28
CA LEU A 80 3.13 5.72 -6.63
C LEU A 80 1.96 4.74 -6.74
N GLU A 81 2.11 3.54 -6.20
CA GLU A 81 1.12 2.47 -6.33
C GLU A 81 -0.21 2.83 -5.69
N ALA A 82 -0.13 3.59 -4.61
CA ALA A 82 -1.25 4.18 -3.91
C ALA A 82 -1.97 5.25 -4.73
N VAL A 83 -1.19 6.16 -5.31
CA VAL A 83 -1.71 7.24 -6.15
C VAL A 83 -2.40 6.65 -7.38
N ILE A 84 -1.77 5.70 -8.07
CA ILE A 84 -2.32 5.04 -9.26
C ILE A 84 -3.61 4.29 -8.92
N GLU A 85 -3.63 3.48 -7.85
CA GLU A 85 -4.85 2.79 -7.39
C GLU A 85 -6.00 3.79 -7.14
N CYS A 86 -5.70 4.90 -6.47
CA CYS A 86 -6.67 5.94 -6.20
C CYS A 86 -7.23 6.57 -7.49
N LEU A 87 -6.36 6.91 -8.44
CA LEU A 87 -6.75 7.57 -9.68
C LEU A 87 -7.50 6.63 -10.62
N MET A 88 -7.16 5.34 -10.65
CA MET A 88 -7.90 4.32 -11.40
C MET A 88 -9.35 4.20 -10.94
N GLY A 89 -9.63 4.46 -9.65
CA GLY A 89 -11.00 4.53 -9.13
C GLY A 89 -11.84 5.63 -9.77
N VAL A 90 -11.21 6.66 -10.35
CA VAL A 90 -11.88 7.81 -10.98
C VAL A 90 -11.86 7.72 -12.50
N TYR A 91 -10.66 7.55 -13.08
CA TYR A 91 -10.40 7.58 -14.51
C TYR A 91 -10.36 6.21 -15.18
N GLY A 92 -10.45 5.12 -14.42
CA GLY A 92 -10.34 3.75 -14.94
C GLY A 92 -8.90 3.38 -15.35
N LEU A 93 -8.78 2.38 -16.24
CA LEU A 93 -7.48 1.89 -16.71
C LEU A 93 -6.70 2.90 -17.56
N GLY A 94 -7.35 3.96 -18.08
CA GLY A 94 -6.70 4.99 -18.91
C GLY A 94 -5.56 5.73 -18.20
N VAL A 95 -5.55 5.74 -16.86
CA VAL A 95 -4.41 6.27 -16.07
C VAL A 95 -3.11 5.54 -16.42
N LEU A 96 -3.18 4.24 -16.70
CA LEU A 96 -2.00 3.44 -17.05
C LEU A 96 -1.50 3.77 -18.46
N ASP A 97 -2.38 4.09 -19.41
CA ASP A 97 -1.97 4.53 -20.75
C ASP A 97 -1.15 5.83 -20.69
N ASP A 98 -1.44 6.67 -19.71
CA ASP A 98 -0.70 7.90 -19.46
C ASP A 98 0.69 7.68 -18.85
N LEU A 99 0.97 6.47 -18.37
CA LEU A 99 2.31 6.05 -17.94
C LEU A 99 3.14 5.47 -19.08
N TRP A 100 2.57 5.24 -20.26
CA TRP A 100 3.27 4.64 -21.40
C TRP A 100 4.58 5.36 -21.80
N PRO A 101 4.68 6.71 -21.74
CA PRO A 101 5.95 7.39 -22.01
C PRO A 101 7.09 6.97 -21.08
N TYR A 102 6.77 6.53 -19.85
CA TYR A 102 7.77 6.02 -18.91
C TYR A 102 8.12 4.55 -19.17
N TYR A 103 7.19 3.79 -19.76
CA TYR A 103 7.47 2.42 -20.22
C TYR A 103 8.44 2.41 -21.40
N ASP A 104 8.18 3.28 -22.38
CA ASP A 104 8.81 3.26 -23.69
C ASP A 104 9.97 4.25 -23.81
N ALA A 105 10.76 4.39 -22.74
CA ALA A 105 11.88 5.33 -22.68
C ALA A 105 13.09 4.91 -23.52
N GLU A 106 14.02 5.84 -23.73
CA GLU A 106 15.28 5.55 -24.42
C GLU A 106 16.25 4.84 -23.46
N PRO A 107 16.92 3.74 -23.86
CA PRO A 107 17.87 3.06 -22.98
C PRO A 107 19.14 3.88 -22.70
N ASN A 108 19.58 3.87 -21.44
CA ASN A 108 20.88 4.40 -20.99
C ASN A 108 22.00 3.35 -20.91
N PRO A 109 23.28 3.75 -20.68
CA PRO A 109 24.42 2.84 -20.58
C PRO A 109 24.25 1.67 -19.60
N VAL A 110 23.53 1.87 -18.50
CA VAL A 110 23.26 0.81 -17.52
C VAL A 110 22.42 -0.30 -18.13
N HIS A 111 21.41 0.04 -18.94
CA HIS A 111 20.64 -0.95 -19.69
C HIS A 111 21.51 -1.68 -20.73
N GLY A 112 22.46 -0.97 -21.36
CA GLY A 112 23.47 -1.55 -22.23
C GLY A 112 24.31 -2.63 -21.52
N PHE A 113 24.81 -2.29 -20.32
CA PHE A 113 25.53 -3.20 -19.44
C PHE A 113 24.69 -4.44 -19.08
N LEU A 114 23.45 -4.25 -18.63
CA LEU A 114 22.57 -5.37 -18.25
C LEU A 114 22.22 -6.26 -19.44
N ALA A 115 22.01 -5.68 -20.63
CA ALA A 115 21.78 -6.44 -21.84
C ALA A 115 22.99 -7.29 -22.24
N ALA A 116 24.21 -6.74 -22.14
CA ALA A 116 25.44 -7.52 -22.35
C ALA A 116 25.59 -8.63 -21.31
N HIS A 117 25.35 -8.33 -20.04
CA HIS A 117 25.35 -9.31 -18.95
C HIS A 117 24.42 -10.50 -19.23
N LEU A 118 23.19 -10.23 -19.69
CA LEU A 118 22.22 -11.25 -20.07
C LEU A 118 22.71 -12.08 -21.27
N ARG A 119 23.33 -11.48 -22.29
CA ARG A 119 23.91 -12.22 -23.43
C ARG A 119 25.02 -13.19 -23.00
N HIS A 120 25.71 -12.90 -21.91
CA HIS A 120 26.76 -13.74 -21.33
C HIS A 120 26.25 -14.73 -20.27
N GLY A 121 24.94 -14.98 -20.19
CA GLY A 121 24.37 -15.99 -19.30
C GLY A 121 23.99 -15.49 -17.91
N GLY A 122 24.12 -14.19 -17.65
CA GLY A 122 23.75 -13.59 -16.38
C GLY A 122 22.24 -13.55 -16.15
N VAL A 123 21.84 -13.23 -14.92
CA VAL A 123 20.43 -13.12 -14.52
C VAL A 123 20.09 -11.72 -14.00
N SER A 124 18.95 -11.16 -14.42
CA SER A 124 18.45 -9.86 -13.98
C SER A 124 17.05 -9.99 -13.38
N LEU A 125 16.92 -9.71 -12.09
CA LEU A 125 15.64 -9.55 -11.39
C LEU A 125 15.35 -8.05 -11.30
N THR A 126 14.25 -7.56 -11.85
CA THR A 126 13.97 -6.12 -11.89
C THR A 126 12.58 -5.74 -11.41
N ALA A 127 12.52 -4.67 -10.60
CA ALA A 127 11.28 -4.01 -10.19
C ALA A 127 10.74 -3.07 -11.30
N ASN A 128 11.54 -2.79 -12.32
CA ASN A 128 11.19 -1.82 -13.34
C ASN A 128 10.13 -2.38 -14.27
N PHE A 129 9.16 -1.54 -14.60
CA PHE A 129 8.15 -1.88 -15.61
C PHE A 129 8.56 -1.44 -17.02
N ASP A 130 9.59 -0.59 -17.17
CA ASP A 130 10.11 -0.12 -18.46
C ASP A 130 10.74 -1.26 -19.30
N ASN A 131 10.88 -1.03 -20.61
CA ASN A 131 11.41 -2.02 -21.56
C ASN A 131 12.84 -1.71 -22.05
N CYS A 132 13.62 -0.90 -21.32
CA CYS A 132 14.88 -0.38 -21.83
C CYS A 132 15.94 -1.46 -22.04
N ILE A 133 15.99 -2.51 -21.19
CA ILE A 133 16.92 -3.63 -21.35
C ILE A 133 16.56 -4.43 -22.60
N GLU A 134 15.28 -4.71 -22.80
CA GLU A 134 14.74 -5.43 -23.96
C GLU A 134 15.00 -4.71 -25.26
N LYS A 135 14.87 -3.37 -25.27
CA LYS A 135 15.19 -2.54 -26.44
C LYS A 135 16.63 -2.72 -26.92
N VAL A 136 17.57 -2.92 -25.98
CA VAL A 136 18.98 -3.19 -26.31
C VAL A 136 19.18 -4.65 -26.76
N LEU A 137 18.44 -5.60 -26.18
CA LEU A 137 18.53 -7.02 -26.50
C LEU A 137 17.92 -7.39 -27.85
N PHE A 138 16.71 -6.90 -28.12
CA PHE A 138 15.87 -7.20 -29.27
C PHE A 138 15.57 -5.93 -30.06
N PRO A 139 16.58 -5.30 -30.65
CA PRO A 139 16.38 -4.09 -31.41
C PRO A 139 15.40 -4.30 -32.58
N VAL A 140 14.20 -3.72 -32.51
CA VAL A 140 13.24 -3.74 -33.64
C VAL A 140 13.76 -2.82 -34.75
N PRO A 141 13.70 -3.21 -36.04
CA PRO A 141 13.95 -2.30 -37.16
C PRO A 141 12.86 -1.22 -37.22
N VAL A 142 13.26 0.05 -37.31
CA VAL A 142 12.31 1.14 -37.53
C VAL A 142 11.88 1.11 -39.00
N SER A 143 10.59 0.89 -39.29
CA SER A 143 10.06 1.03 -40.65
C SER A 143 10.15 2.51 -41.08
N PRO A 144 10.57 2.82 -42.32
CA PRO A 144 10.57 4.19 -42.87
C PRO A 144 9.19 4.88 -42.80
N MET A 145 8.10 4.10 -42.66
CA MET A 145 6.72 4.62 -42.56
C MET A 145 6.26 4.88 -41.12
N GLY A 146 7.16 4.88 -40.12
CA GLY A 146 6.83 5.33 -38.75
C GLY A 146 5.93 4.40 -37.93
N GLY A 147 5.65 3.18 -38.42
CA GLY A 147 4.93 2.16 -37.67
C GLY A 147 5.87 1.34 -36.78
N VAL A 148 5.70 1.41 -35.47
CA VAL A 148 6.33 0.47 -34.52
C VAL A 148 5.56 -0.84 -34.59
N ILE A 149 6.15 -1.88 -35.17
CA ILE A 149 5.65 -3.23 -34.96
C ILE A 149 6.07 -3.63 -33.54
N ASP A 150 5.10 -3.75 -32.65
CA ASP A 150 5.28 -4.09 -31.24
C ASP A 150 5.69 -5.58 -31.13
N GLN A 151 6.96 -5.87 -31.42
CA GLN A 151 7.54 -7.22 -31.45
C GLN A 151 8.28 -7.61 -30.16
N PHE A 152 8.25 -6.77 -29.11
CA PHE A 152 8.97 -7.09 -27.89
C PHE A 152 8.29 -8.23 -27.12
N PRO A 153 9.06 -9.20 -26.57
CA PRO A 153 8.50 -10.26 -25.75
C PRO A 153 7.83 -9.67 -24.50
N ARG A 154 6.49 -9.78 -24.43
CA ARG A 154 5.68 -9.27 -23.32
C ARG A 154 5.58 -10.21 -22.12
N ARG A 155 6.46 -11.20 -22.06
CA ARG A 155 6.53 -12.12 -20.93
C ARG A 155 7.22 -11.41 -19.77
N THR A 156 6.69 -11.62 -18.56
CA THR A 156 7.33 -11.22 -17.29
C THR A 156 8.73 -11.82 -17.15
N THR A 157 8.96 -12.93 -17.84
CA THR A 157 10.16 -13.72 -17.82
C THR A 157 10.65 -13.92 -19.25
N LEU A 158 11.90 -13.55 -19.53
CA LEU A 158 12.49 -13.65 -20.87
C LEU A 158 13.88 -14.27 -20.80
N THR A 159 14.05 -15.37 -21.52
CA THR A 159 15.34 -16.05 -21.69
C THR A 159 16.04 -15.50 -22.94
N VAL A 160 17.32 -15.15 -22.81
CA VAL A 160 18.17 -14.57 -23.86
C VAL A 160 19.41 -15.43 -23.99
N GLY A 161 19.39 -16.39 -24.93
CA GLY A 161 20.44 -17.42 -24.97
C GLY A 161 20.53 -18.14 -23.62
N PRO A 162 21.69 -18.17 -22.95
CA PRO A 162 21.82 -18.75 -21.60
C PRO A 162 21.31 -17.84 -20.47
N GLY A 163 21.10 -16.53 -20.70
CA GLY A 163 20.74 -15.57 -19.65
C GLY A 163 19.24 -15.35 -19.50
N HIS A 164 18.87 -14.61 -18.45
CA HIS A 164 17.47 -14.51 -18.03
C HIS A 164 17.11 -13.17 -17.37
N ILE A 165 16.00 -12.55 -17.80
CA ILE A 165 15.42 -11.38 -17.13
C ILE A 165 14.02 -11.68 -16.60
N LEU A 166 13.77 -11.30 -15.36
CA LEU A 166 12.51 -11.48 -14.63
C LEU A 166 12.03 -10.14 -14.06
N HIS A 167 10.87 -9.68 -14.53
CA HIS A 167 10.17 -8.50 -14.02
C HIS A 167 9.20 -8.91 -12.91
N PHE A 168 9.61 -8.79 -11.65
CA PHE A 168 8.80 -9.26 -10.52
C PHE A 168 7.62 -8.32 -10.20
N HIS A 169 7.63 -7.08 -10.69
CA HIS A 169 6.46 -6.20 -10.73
C HIS A 169 5.70 -6.24 -12.06
N GLY A 170 6.05 -7.17 -12.96
CA GLY A 170 5.43 -7.31 -14.27
C GLY A 170 5.89 -6.26 -15.30
N LYS A 171 5.28 -6.33 -16.48
CA LYS A 171 5.52 -5.44 -17.63
C LYS A 171 4.24 -4.76 -18.07
N PHE A 172 4.36 -3.57 -18.64
CA PHE A 172 3.26 -3.00 -19.41
C PHE A 172 2.92 -3.93 -20.59
N ASP A 173 1.64 -4.26 -20.71
CA ASP A 173 1.07 -4.99 -21.84
C ASP A 173 -0.13 -4.17 -22.36
N ARG A 174 -0.57 -4.39 -23.60
CA ARG A 174 -1.82 -3.80 -24.11
C ARG A 174 -3.04 -4.61 -23.68
N ASP A 175 -2.83 -5.83 -23.21
CA ASP A 175 -3.87 -6.67 -22.62
C ASP A 175 -4.36 -6.06 -21.28
N PRO A 176 -5.64 -5.64 -21.18
CA PRO A 176 -6.19 -5.07 -19.96
C PRO A 176 -6.08 -5.97 -18.73
N ASP A 177 -6.12 -7.30 -18.89
CA ASP A 177 -6.05 -8.23 -17.77
C ASP A 177 -4.63 -8.38 -17.23
N LYS A 178 -3.62 -8.24 -18.09
CA LYS A 178 -2.21 -8.16 -17.67
C LYS A 178 -1.85 -6.78 -17.12
N LEU A 179 -2.41 -5.69 -17.67
CA LEU A 179 -2.28 -4.35 -17.08
C LEU A 179 -2.82 -4.29 -15.66
N ARG A 180 -3.93 -5.01 -15.39
CA ARG A 180 -4.44 -5.18 -14.02
C ARG A 180 -3.45 -5.94 -13.14
N GLN A 181 -2.56 -6.77 -13.68
CA GLN A 181 -1.58 -7.52 -12.89
C GLN A 181 -0.26 -6.76 -12.71
N LEU A 182 -0.13 -5.53 -13.24
CA LEU A 182 1.07 -4.72 -13.08
C LEU A 182 1.26 -4.33 -11.60
N GLY A 183 2.49 -4.48 -11.11
CA GLY A 183 2.94 -4.18 -9.74
C GLY A 183 2.98 -2.69 -9.39
N VAL A 184 2.39 -1.82 -10.22
CA VAL A 184 2.19 -0.39 -9.93
C VAL A 184 0.94 -0.13 -9.08
N ARG A 185 0.40 -1.15 -8.40
CA ARG A 185 -0.87 -1.10 -7.67
C ARG A 185 -0.77 -1.79 -6.33
N ILE A 186 -1.23 -1.12 -5.27
CA ILE A 186 -1.20 -1.70 -3.90
C ILE A 186 -1.98 -3.01 -3.85
N ASN A 187 -3.12 -3.12 -4.53
CA ASN A 187 -3.92 -4.34 -4.49
C ASN A 187 -3.23 -5.52 -5.18
N THR A 188 -2.33 -5.27 -6.12
CA THR A 188 -1.50 -6.31 -6.74
C THR A 188 -0.39 -6.75 -5.78
N ILE A 189 0.39 -5.81 -5.25
CA ILE A 189 1.59 -6.13 -4.45
C ILE A 189 1.28 -6.53 -2.99
N SER A 190 0.17 -6.08 -2.41
CA SER A 190 -0.21 -6.36 -1.01
C SER A 190 -0.53 -7.82 -0.71
N SER A 191 -0.68 -8.64 -1.74
CA SER A 191 -0.82 -10.10 -1.60
C SER A 191 0.54 -10.81 -1.51
N GLY A 192 1.65 -10.08 -1.63
CA GLY A 192 2.98 -10.64 -1.78
C GLY A 192 3.22 -11.24 -3.17
N PHE A 193 4.40 -11.83 -3.38
CA PHE A 193 4.68 -12.56 -4.60
C PHE A 193 3.81 -13.81 -4.73
N PRO A 194 3.32 -14.15 -5.94
CA PRO A 194 2.67 -15.43 -6.18
C PRO A 194 3.67 -16.58 -6.05
N GLU A 195 3.22 -17.77 -5.63
CA GLU A 195 4.11 -18.88 -5.27
C GLU A 195 5.05 -19.29 -6.41
N PHE A 196 4.57 -19.32 -7.66
CA PHE A 196 5.42 -19.62 -8.82
C PHE A 196 6.60 -18.64 -8.96
N LEU A 197 6.40 -17.37 -8.60
CA LEU A 197 7.44 -16.34 -8.68
C LEU A 197 8.42 -16.48 -7.52
N LYS A 198 7.92 -16.83 -6.32
CA LYS A 198 8.78 -17.14 -5.18
C LYS A 198 9.69 -18.32 -5.47
N ASP A 199 9.12 -19.39 -6.03
CA ASP A 199 9.86 -20.61 -6.38
C ASP A 199 10.94 -20.31 -7.41
N GLU A 200 10.62 -19.50 -8.43
CA GLU A 200 11.57 -19.12 -9.47
C GLU A 200 12.70 -18.23 -8.93
N ILE A 201 12.37 -17.21 -8.13
CA ILE A 201 13.39 -16.37 -7.49
C ILE A 201 14.29 -17.22 -6.58
N LEU A 202 13.70 -18.12 -5.78
CA LEU A 202 14.45 -18.97 -4.87
C LEU A 202 15.36 -19.95 -5.63
N ARG A 203 14.89 -20.50 -6.75
CA ARG A 203 15.70 -21.34 -7.64
C ARG A 203 16.91 -20.58 -8.16
N ILE A 204 16.72 -19.34 -8.61
CA ILE A 204 17.79 -18.45 -9.07
C ILE A 204 18.80 -18.20 -7.94
N LEU A 205 18.33 -17.80 -6.76
CA LEU A 205 19.19 -17.48 -5.61
C LEU A 205 20.02 -18.67 -5.12
N ARG A 206 19.47 -19.89 -5.14
CA ARG A 206 20.21 -21.11 -4.75
C ARG A 206 21.28 -21.51 -5.74
N SER A 207 21.13 -21.14 -7.01
CA SER A 207 22.09 -21.47 -8.07
C SER A 207 23.19 -20.43 -8.26
N ALA A 208 23.02 -19.23 -7.70
CA ALA A 208 23.91 -18.10 -7.94
C ALA A 208 24.96 -17.98 -6.84
N PRO A 209 26.25 -17.82 -7.19
CA PRO A 209 27.28 -17.48 -6.22
C PRO A 209 27.26 -15.98 -5.83
N PHE A 210 26.72 -15.10 -6.68
CA PHE A 210 26.64 -13.65 -6.41
C PHE A 210 25.24 -13.07 -6.64
N LEU A 211 24.80 -12.21 -5.71
CA LEU A 211 23.61 -11.36 -5.83
C LEU A 211 24.01 -9.90 -5.61
N VAL A 212 23.66 -9.03 -6.55
CA VAL A 212 24.00 -7.60 -6.49
C VAL A 212 22.72 -6.76 -6.55
N PHE A 213 22.42 -6.03 -5.48
CA PHE A 213 21.36 -5.02 -5.46
C PHE A 213 21.90 -3.69 -5.98
N ALA A 214 21.39 -3.21 -7.12
CA ALA A 214 21.86 -1.98 -7.77
C ALA A 214 20.70 -1.11 -8.26
N GLY A 215 20.74 0.19 -7.97
CA GLY A 215 19.64 1.11 -8.31
C GLY A 215 18.32 0.77 -7.60
N TYR A 216 18.38 -0.04 -6.55
CA TYR A 216 17.24 -0.57 -5.82
C TYR A 216 17.20 0.01 -4.40
N SER A 217 16.03 0.50 -3.96
CA SER A 217 15.91 1.21 -2.68
C SER A 217 15.55 0.33 -1.49
N GLY A 218 15.05 -0.89 -1.71
CA GLY A 218 14.57 -1.77 -0.62
C GLY A 218 13.27 -1.31 0.04
N ARG A 219 12.43 -0.54 -0.68
CA ARG A 219 11.16 0.00 -0.19
C ARG A 219 9.93 -0.82 -0.59
N ASP A 220 10.12 -2.00 -1.18
CA ASP A 220 9.03 -2.91 -1.58
C ASP A 220 8.59 -3.78 -0.40
N TYR A 221 7.90 -3.14 0.53
CA TYR A 221 7.51 -3.73 1.80
C TYR A 221 6.37 -4.73 1.70
N PHE A 222 5.62 -4.71 0.60
CA PHE A 222 4.42 -5.53 0.43
C PHE A 222 4.70 -6.92 -0.16
N ASP A 223 5.84 -7.10 -0.83
CA ASP A 223 6.17 -8.32 -1.56
C ASP A 223 7.61 -8.79 -1.34
N VAL A 224 8.63 -7.98 -1.60
CA VAL A 224 10.05 -8.35 -1.46
C VAL A 224 10.39 -8.65 0.00
N ASN A 225 10.01 -7.77 0.93
CA ASN A 225 10.33 -7.98 2.35
C ASN A 225 9.61 -9.20 2.95
N PRO A 226 8.29 -9.41 2.74
CA PRO A 226 7.60 -10.63 3.15
C PRO A 226 8.22 -11.88 2.53
N PHE A 227 8.62 -11.85 1.25
CA PHE A 227 9.28 -12.97 0.60
C PHE A 227 10.57 -13.37 1.31
N PHE A 228 11.51 -12.43 1.53
CA PHE A 228 12.77 -12.78 2.20
C PHE A 228 12.58 -13.21 3.66
N ARG A 229 11.57 -12.67 4.35
CA ARG A 229 11.21 -13.14 5.69
C ARG A 229 10.75 -14.59 5.67
N GLU A 230 9.85 -14.93 4.76
CA GLU A 230 9.36 -16.30 4.59
C GLU A 230 10.50 -17.27 4.25
N VAL A 231 11.43 -16.87 3.38
CA VAL A 231 12.63 -17.66 3.05
C VAL A 231 13.46 -17.99 4.29
N ALA A 232 13.69 -16.99 5.17
CA ALA A 232 14.43 -17.18 6.42
C ALA A 232 13.65 -17.99 7.47
N GLU A 233 12.34 -17.77 7.59
CA GLU A 233 11.47 -18.53 8.50
C GLU A 233 11.38 -20.01 8.11
N ARG A 234 11.43 -20.32 6.81
CA ARG A 234 11.51 -21.70 6.29
C ARG A 234 12.88 -22.35 6.52
N GLY A 235 13.88 -21.64 7.06
CA GLY A 235 15.23 -22.16 7.29
C GLY A 235 15.96 -22.49 5.99
N THR A 236 15.72 -21.73 4.93
CA THR A 236 16.40 -21.94 3.64
C THR A 236 17.91 -21.74 3.81
N ASP A 237 18.69 -22.71 3.33
CA ASP A 237 20.15 -22.57 3.25
C ASP A 237 20.56 -21.80 2.00
N LEU A 238 21.22 -20.67 2.20
CA LEU A 238 21.84 -19.82 1.16
C LEU A 238 23.36 -19.67 1.42
N LYS A 239 23.99 -20.61 2.14
CA LYS A 239 25.45 -20.65 2.30
C LYS A 239 26.15 -20.65 0.93
N GLY A 240 27.16 -19.82 0.81
CA GLY A 240 27.94 -19.65 -0.42
C GLY A 240 27.42 -18.55 -1.34
N LEU A 241 26.20 -18.03 -1.12
CA LEU A 241 25.74 -16.82 -1.79
C LEU A 241 26.43 -15.58 -1.20
N ARG A 242 27.11 -14.80 -2.04
CA ARG A 242 27.64 -13.49 -1.67
C ARG A 242 26.71 -12.40 -2.17
N VAL A 243 26.28 -11.54 -1.25
CA VAL A 243 25.31 -10.48 -1.51
C VAL A 243 26.03 -9.13 -1.43
N VAL A 244 25.88 -8.32 -2.47
CA VAL A 244 26.40 -6.96 -2.52
C VAL A 244 25.22 -5.99 -2.58
N TRP A 245 25.12 -5.09 -1.60
CA TRP A 245 24.14 -4.01 -1.63
C TRP A 245 24.80 -2.69 -2.01
N VAL A 246 24.42 -2.14 -3.16
CA VAL A 246 24.94 -0.86 -3.66
C VAL A 246 24.01 0.28 -3.24
N LYS A 247 24.40 0.99 -2.18
CA LYS A 247 23.74 2.24 -1.78
C LYS A 247 24.21 3.37 -2.68
N HIS A 248 23.28 3.90 -3.48
CA HIS A 248 23.55 5.06 -4.31
C HIS A 248 23.98 6.26 -3.46
N ASP A 249 25.17 6.78 -3.74
CA ASP A 249 25.67 8.06 -3.23
C ASP A 249 26.03 8.96 -4.42
N ARG A 250 25.68 10.24 -4.34
CA ARG A 250 26.00 11.23 -5.39
C ARG A 250 27.42 11.76 -5.29
N ARG A 251 28.11 11.52 -4.17
CA ARG A 251 29.51 11.91 -3.97
C ARG A 251 30.43 10.96 -4.74
N ASP A 252 31.56 11.47 -5.18
CA ASP A 252 32.62 10.65 -5.76
C ASP A 252 33.33 9.87 -4.65
N GLY A 253 33.64 8.60 -4.93
CA GLY A 253 34.32 7.71 -3.99
C GLY A 253 33.64 6.36 -3.81
N PHE A 254 34.40 5.41 -3.27
CA PHE A 254 33.94 4.07 -2.93
C PHE A 254 34.14 3.87 -1.43
N LEU A 255 33.05 3.65 -0.70
CA LEU A 255 33.12 3.32 0.72
C LEU A 255 32.60 1.89 0.90
N ASP A 256 33.50 1.00 1.27
CA ASP A 256 33.15 -0.29 1.87
C ASP A 256 32.75 -0.02 3.32
N VAL A 257 31.47 -0.14 3.63
CA VAL A 257 31.00 0.14 4.99
C VAL A 257 30.93 -1.18 5.74
N SER A 258 31.92 -1.42 6.60
CA SER A 258 31.87 -2.54 7.54
C SER A 258 30.75 -2.29 8.56
N GLY A 259 29.63 -2.98 8.38
CA GLY A 259 28.49 -2.93 9.29
C GLY A 259 27.48 -1.82 8.98
N PHE A 260 26.20 -2.19 9.07
CA PHE A 260 25.07 -1.27 8.90
C PHE A 260 24.84 -0.42 10.16
N SER A 261 25.15 0.88 10.12
CA SER A 261 24.71 1.81 11.17
C SER A 261 23.27 2.29 10.91
N GLY A 262 22.33 1.98 11.82
CA GLY A 262 21.01 2.64 11.88
C GLY A 262 19.91 2.18 10.90
N GLN A 263 18.77 2.90 10.90
CA GLN A 263 17.48 2.62 10.22
C GLN A 263 17.53 2.78 8.68
N GLU A 264 18.30 1.95 7.98
CA GLU A 264 18.42 2.04 6.51
C GLU A 264 17.45 1.13 5.76
N HIS A 265 16.93 1.61 4.62
CA HIS A 265 16.14 0.79 3.70
C HIS A 265 17.00 -0.38 3.15
N GLY A 266 16.41 -1.56 2.99
CA GLY A 266 17.13 -2.79 2.58
C GLY A 266 17.71 -3.62 3.73
N LYS A 267 17.92 -3.05 4.92
CA LYS A 267 18.43 -3.79 6.11
C LYS A 267 17.57 -5.00 6.45
N ALA A 268 16.25 -4.87 6.32
CA ALA A 268 15.34 -5.97 6.57
C ALA A 268 15.61 -7.16 5.65
N VAL A 269 15.82 -6.92 4.35
CA VAL A 269 16.15 -7.96 3.36
C VAL A 269 17.49 -8.60 3.68
N LEU A 270 18.52 -7.78 3.91
CA LEU A 270 19.87 -8.28 4.17
C LEU A 270 19.96 -9.08 5.46
N GLY A 271 19.28 -8.65 6.52
CA GLY A 271 19.22 -9.42 7.77
C GLY A 271 18.51 -10.77 7.61
N GLN A 272 17.53 -10.90 6.70
CA GLN A 272 16.95 -12.22 6.40
C GLN A 272 17.89 -13.09 5.57
N LEU A 273 18.63 -12.51 4.63
CA LEU A 273 19.64 -13.24 3.83
C LEU A 273 20.81 -13.72 4.70
N GLU A 274 21.29 -12.90 5.62
CA GLU A 274 22.32 -13.25 6.60
C GLU A 274 21.84 -14.41 7.51
N ARG A 275 20.59 -14.38 7.96
CA ARG A 275 19.98 -15.50 8.71
C ARG A 275 19.90 -16.81 7.91
N CYS A 276 19.90 -16.74 6.58
CA CYS A 276 19.98 -17.90 5.69
C CYS A 276 21.42 -18.36 5.42
N GLY A 277 22.43 -17.69 6.00
CA GLY A 277 23.85 -18.02 5.83
C GLY A 277 24.54 -17.37 4.64
N ALA A 278 23.91 -16.38 3.99
CA ALA A 278 24.55 -15.61 2.92
C ALA A 278 25.60 -14.64 3.48
N ASP A 279 26.69 -14.43 2.73
CA ASP A 279 27.73 -13.46 3.06
C ASP A 279 27.33 -12.07 2.54
N ILE A 280 27.28 -11.06 3.41
CA ILE A 280 26.72 -9.75 3.07
C ILE A 280 27.81 -8.68 3.01
N LYS A 281 27.85 -7.94 1.90
CA LYS A 281 28.68 -6.77 1.69
C LYS A 281 27.84 -5.55 1.34
N TYR A 282 28.14 -4.43 1.97
CA TYR A 282 27.47 -3.15 1.71
C TYR A 282 28.46 -2.12 1.20
N VAL A 283 28.13 -1.52 0.06
CA VAL A 283 28.97 -0.53 -0.59
C VAL A 283 28.20 0.76 -0.85
N GLN A 284 28.85 1.89 -0.66
CA GLN A 284 28.29 3.21 -0.92
C GLN A 284 29.08 3.88 -2.04
N VAL A 285 28.40 4.10 -3.17
CA VAL A 285 29.00 4.55 -4.43
C VAL A 285 27.89 4.96 -5.41
N LYS A 286 28.20 5.77 -6.42
CA LYS A 286 27.30 5.99 -7.57
C LYS A 286 27.03 4.64 -8.25
N THR A 287 25.75 4.28 -8.39
CA THR A 287 25.32 3.04 -9.06
C THR A 287 25.99 2.88 -10.43
N ASP A 288 26.00 3.94 -11.23
CA ASP A 288 26.56 3.96 -12.58
C ASP A 288 28.06 3.69 -12.57
N ASP A 289 28.81 4.26 -11.63
CA ASP A 289 30.26 4.07 -11.54
C ASP A 289 30.61 2.66 -11.06
N PHE A 290 29.82 2.11 -10.14
CA PHE A 290 29.97 0.73 -9.70
C PHE A 290 29.74 -0.26 -10.85
N LEU A 291 28.64 -0.10 -11.58
CA LEU A 291 28.31 -0.95 -12.71
C LEU A 291 29.30 -0.75 -13.88
N ARG A 292 29.81 0.48 -14.08
CA ARG A 292 30.87 0.74 -15.06
C ARG A 292 32.16 0.02 -14.70
N GLY A 293 32.56 0.05 -13.42
CA GLY A 293 33.74 -0.69 -12.96
C GLY A 293 33.63 -2.20 -13.21
N ILE A 294 32.42 -2.77 -13.08
CA ILE A 294 32.17 -4.18 -13.46
C ILE A 294 32.26 -4.36 -14.98
N ALA A 295 31.62 -3.49 -15.76
CA ALA A 295 31.60 -3.55 -17.22
C ALA A 295 33.02 -3.53 -17.81
N GLU A 296 33.85 -2.59 -17.36
CA GLU A 296 35.21 -2.41 -17.84
C GLU A 296 36.11 -3.60 -17.47
N ARG A 297 35.83 -4.26 -16.34
CA ARG A 297 36.54 -5.47 -15.96
C ARG A 297 36.16 -6.67 -16.83
N TRP A 298 34.87 -6.88 -17.07
CA TRP A 298 34.40 -8.04 -17.84
C TRP A 298 34.68 -7.91 -19.34
N TRP A 299 34.64 -6.70 -19.87
CA TRP A 299 34.65 -6.48 -21.33
C TRP A 299 35.62 -5.41 -21.82
N GLY A 300 36.39 -4.77 -20.92
CA GLY A 300 37.36 -3.73 -21.26
C GLY A 300 36.78 -2.31 -21.29
N VAL A 301 37.69 -1.33 -21.39
CA VAL A 301 37.36 0.10 -21.42
C VAL A 301 36.58 0.43 -22.70
N GLY A 302 35.45 1.13 -22.58
CA GLY A 302 34.65 1.62 -23.73
C GLY A 302 33.30 0.93 -23.96
N VAL A 303 32.99 -0.14 -23.20
CA VAL A 303 31.73 -0.91 -23.31
C VAL A 303 30.54 -0.22 -22.62
N TRP A 304 30.77 0.89 -21.94
CA TRP A 304 29.75 1.72 -21.27
C TRP A 304 28.92 2.60 -22.23
N ASN A 305 28.72 2.18 -23.47
CA ASN A 305 27.97 2.95 -24.47
C ASN A 305 26.78 2.15 -24.98
N VAL A 306 25.62 2.79 -25.10
CA VAL A 306 24.50 2.23 -25.86
C VAL A 306 24.67 2.65 -27.32
N PRO A 307 24.51 1.74 -28.30
CA PRO A 307 24.47 2.13 -29.71
C PRO A 307 23.43 3.24 -29.91
N GLN A 308 23.85 4.44 -30.30
CA GLN A 308 22.92 5.52 -30.60
C GLN A 308 22.09 5.14 -31.82
N ARG A 309 20.77 5.09 -31.64
CA ARG A 309 19.83 4.94 -32.75
C ARG A 309 19.12 6.25 -33.00
N SER A 310 18.94 6.58 -34.28
CA SER A 310 18.13 7.72 -34.71
C SER A 310 16.70 7.54 -34.19
N ARG A 311 16.31 8.34 -33.19
CA ARG A 311 14.98 8.48 -32.58
C ARG A 311 14.21 7.17 -32.38
N TRP A 312 14.17 6.70 -31.13
CA TRP A 312 13.15 5.74 -30.72
C TRP A 312 11.76 6.40 -30.85
N PRO A 313 10.83 5.81 -31.63
CA PRO A 313 9.48 6.36 -31.79
C PRO A 313 8.81 6.43 -30.43
N ARG A 314 8.43 7.64 -30.00
CA ARG A 314 7.70 7.85 -28.76
C ARG A 314 6.22 7.59 -29.00
N HIS A 315 5.61 6.71 -28.23
CA HIS A 315 4.16 6.62 -28.22
C HIS A 315 3.58 7.94 -27.68
N PRO A 316 2.58 8.54 -28.35
CA PRO A 316 1.84 9.64 -27.77
C PRO A 316 1.07 9.10 -26.56
N GLY A 317 1.52 9.39 -25.34
CA GLY A 317 0.68 9.29 -24.14
C GLY A 317 -0.44 10.34 -24.19
N GLY A 318 -1.39 10.32 -23.25
CA GLY A 318 -2.37 11.43 -23.15
C GLY A 318 -3.77 11.15 -23.70
N LYS A 319 -4.30 9.92 -23.58
CA LYS A 319 -5.68 9.64 -24.03
C LYS A 319 -6.74 9.89 -22.97
N THR A 320 -6.37 10.07 -21.69
CA THR A 320 -7.37 10.29 -20.65
C THR A 320 -7.96 11.70 -20.76
N SER A 321 -9.28 11.79 -20.90
CA SER A 321 -10.00 13.06 -20.85
C SER A 321 -9.97 13.64 -19.44
N LEU A 322 -9.35 14.81 -19.28
CA LEU A 322 -9.16 15.50 -18.01
C LEU A 322 -10.09 16.70 -17.89
N SER A 323 -11.35 16.47 -17.53
CA SER A 323 -12.27 17.56 -17.18
C SER A 323 -11.95 18.16 -15.81
N ALA A 324 -12.34 19.42 -15.58
CA ALA A 324 -12.23 20.06 -14.27
C ALA A 324 -12.95 19.24 -13.18
N ASP A 325 -14.15 18.74 -13.48
CA ASP A 325 -14.94 17.92 -12.56
C ASP A 325 -14.22 16.62 -12.19
N SER A 326 -13.60 15.94 -13.17
CA SER A 326 -12.83 14.73 -12.89
C SER A 326 -11.61 15.01 -12.00
N LYS A 327 -10.92 16.14 -12.20
CA LYS A 327 -9.78 16.55 -11.34
C LYS A 327 -10.23 16.83 -9.90
N ILE A 328 -11.40 17.44 -9.71
CA ILE A 328 -12.00 17.67 -8.38
C ILE A 328 -12.33 16.34 -7.72
N ILE A 329 -12.98 15.41 -8.43
CA ILE A 329 -13.31 14.07 -7.93
C ILE A 329 -12.04 13.32 -7.56
N ALA A 330 -11.01 13.32 -8.43
CA ALA A 330 -9.73 12.67 -8.18
C ALA A 330 -9.02 13.21 -6.94
N THR A 331 -9.03 14.53 -6.78
CA THR A 331 -8.47 15.22 -5.61
C THR A 331 -9.20 14.81 -4.33
N ALA A 332 -10.53 14.83 -4.34
CA ALA A 332 -11.34 14.40 -3.19
C ALA A 332 -11.15 12.91 -2.88
N HIS A 333 -11.00 12.06 -3.90
CA HIS A 333 -10.72 10.64 -3.73
C HIS A 333 -9.35 10.40 -3.09
N LEU A 334 -8.33 11.16 -3.49
CA LEU A 334 -6.99 11.12 -2.89
C LEU A 334 -7.03 11.54 -1.42
N TYR A 335 -7.72 12.64 -1.08
CA TYR A 335 -7.91 13.04 0.32
C TYR A 335 -8.68 12.01 1.14
N SER A 336 -9.70 11.38 0.56
CA SER A 336 -10.47 10.31 1.22
C SER A 336 -9.58 9.13 1.57
N TRP A 337 -8.76 8.71 0.62
CA TRP A 337 -7.81 7.62 0.80
C TRP A 337 -6.72 7.94 1.84
N MET A 338 -6.20 9.18 1.83
CA MET A 338 -5.28 9.68 2.85
C MET A 338 -5.92 9.83 4.24
N GLY A 339 -7.26 9.85 4.31
CA GLY A 339 -8.04 10.04 5.53
C GLY A 339 -8.10 11.49 6.00
N VAL A 340 -7.96 12.46 5.09
CA VAL A 340 -7.97 13.90 5.40
C VAL A 340 -9.34 14.48 5.05
N GLY A 341 -10.33 14.20 5.90
CA GLY A 341 -11.73 14.53 5.64
C GLY A 341 -12.02 16.02 5.51
N SER A 342 -11.28 16.87 6.22
CA SER A 342 -11.42 18.33 6.18
C SER A 342 -11.24 18.90 4.78
N GLU A 343 -10.34 18.32 3.99
CA GLU A 343 -10.04 18.77 2.64
C GLU A 343 -11.13 18.41 1.65
N ILE A 344 -11.84 17.30 1.88
CA ILE A 344 -13.03 16.97 1.10
C ILE A 344 -14.17 17.95 1.43
N ILE A 345 -14.31 18.34 2.70
CA ILE A 345 -15.29 19.35 3.11
C ILE A 345 -14.96 20.71 2.48
N ALA A 346 -13.67 21.05 2.31
CA ALA A 346 -13.27 22.26 1.62
C ALA A 346 -13.70 22.28 0.14
N LEU A 347 -13.83 21.11 -0.50
CA LEU A 347 -14.31 20.94 -1.88
C LEU A 347 -15.84 20.70 -1.97
N LYS A 348 -16.57 20.88 -0.86
CA LYS A 348 -17.97 20.47 -0.74
C LYS A 348 -18.86 21.12 -1.79
N ASP A 349 -18.71 22.41 -2.04
CA ASP A 349 -19.65 23.13 -2.90
C ASP A 349 -19.49 22.72 -4.37
N GLU A 350 -18.26 22.51 -4.82
CA GLU A 350 -17.96 21.94 -6.13
C GLU A 350 -18.46 20.50 -6.23
N LEU A 351 -18.20 19.67 -5.22
CA LEU A 351 -18.67 18.28 -5.19
C LEU A 351 -20.21 18.21 -5.19
N VAL A 352 -20.90 19.12 -4.50
CA VAL A 352 -22.37 19.20 -4.53
C VAL A 352 -22.85 19.56 -5.93
N ARG A 353 -22.24 20.55 -6.58
CA ARG A 353 -22.56 20.91 -7.99
C ARG A 353 -22.39 19.70 -8.91
N ILE A 354 -21.25 19.01 -8.83
CA ILE A 354 -20.94 17.83 -9.65
C ILE A 354 -21.92 16.69 -9.36
N ARG A 355 -22.27 16.46 -8.09
CA ARG A 355 -23.25 15.44 -7.69
C ARG A 355 -24.61 15.72 -8.31
N ASP A 356 -25.03 16.99 -8.31
CA ASP A 356 -26.36 17.38 -8.74
C ASP A 356 -26.51 17.33 -10.26
N SER A 357 -25.42 17.52 -11.01
CA SER A 357 -25.37 17.28 -12.47
C SER A 357 -25.14 15.82 -12.86
N ALA A 358 -24.58 14.99 -11.98
CA ALA A 358 -24.29 13.60 -12.26
C ALA A 358 -25.54 12.69 -12.19
N LEU A 359 -25.56 11.67 -13.05
CA LEU A 359 -26.56 10.60 -13.08
C LEU A 359 -25.96 9.25 -12.65
N GLY A 360 -26.83 8.36 -12.18
CA GLY A 360 -26.50 6.97 -11.86
C GLY A 360 -25.26 6.80 -10.95
N PRO A 361 -24.32 5.88 -11.29
CA PRO A 361 -23.14 5.59 -10.47
C PRO A 361 -22.22 6.79 -10.19
N GLY A 362 -22.18 7.79 -11.08
CA GLY A 362 -21.38 9.00 -10.89
C GLY A 362 -21.88 9.83 -9.71
N ARG A 363 -23.20 9.92 -9.55
CA ARG A 363 -23.84 10.62 -8.42
C ARG A 363 -23.52 9.96 -7.09
N ASP A 364 -23.60 8.63 -7.03
CA ASP A 364 -23.31 7.86 -5.82
C ASP A 364 -21.83 7.98 -5.42
N ARG A 365 -20.90 7.95 -6.40
CA ARG A 365 -19.47 8.16 -6.15
C ARG A 365 -19.21 9.50 -5.43
N VAL A 366 -19.77 10.59 -5.95
CA VAL A 366 -19.58 11.92 -5.33
C VAL A 366 -20.29 12.02 -3.99
N THR A 367 -21.46 11.39 -3.85
CA THR A 367 -22.19 11.29 -2.57
C THR A 367 -21.36 10.57 -1.50
N LEU A 368 -20.63 9.50 -1.87
CA LEU A 368 -19.74 8.79 -0.98
C LEU A 368 -18.53 9.62 -0.57
N LEU A 369 -17.93 10.40 -1.48
CA LEU A 369 -16.83 11.30 -1.13
C LEU A 369 -17.27 12.34 -0.10
N LEU A 370 -18.42 12.97 -0.32
CA LEU A 370 -19.01 13.91 0.64
C LEU A 370 -19.30 13.23 1.99
N ASN A 371 -19.84 12.01 1.98
CA ASN A 371 -20.03 11.22 3.20
C ASN A 371 -18.70 11.01 3.94
N GLU A 372 -17.65 10.54 3.27
CA GLU A 372 -16.34 10.27 3.88
C GLU A 372 -15.70 11.53 4.45
N GLY A 373 -15.79 12.67 3.76
CA GLY A 373 -15.30 13.95 4.26
C GLY A 373 -15.91 14.35 5.61
N PHE A 374 -17.25 14.30 5.69
CA PHE A 374 -17.96 14.59 6.94
C PHE A 374 -17.72 13.52 8.02
N ARG A 375 -17.66 12.25 7.63
CA ARG A 375 -17.45 11.11 8.53
C ARG A 375 -16.07 11.16 9.19
N ALA A 376 -15.01 11.34 8.42
CA ALA A 376 -13.64 11.45 8.92
C ALA A 376 -13.45 12.70 9.81
N SER A 377 -14.24 13.75 9.58
CA SER A 377 -14.17 15.00 10.36
C SER A 377 -15.08 15.03 11.60
N GLY A 378 -15.85 13.96 11.89
CA GLY A 378 -16.74 13.86 13.05
C GLY A 378 -18.15 14.45 12.88
N PHE A 379 -18.54 14.85 11.66
CA PHE A 379 -19.87 15.40 11.34
C PHE A 379 -20.85 14.29 10.91
N TYR A 380 -21.15 13.38 11.83
CA TYR A 380 -21.89 12.15 11.53
C TYR A 380 -23.36 12.33 11.10
N ARG A 381 -24.06 13.40 11.54
CA ARG A 381 -25.42 13.70 11.04
C ARG A 381 -25.37 14.16 9.60
N LYS A 382 -24.39 14.99 9.24
CA LYS A 382 -24.17 15.41 7.85
C LYS A 382 -23.80 14.21 6.98
N ALA A 383 -22.85 13.37 7.42
CA ALA A 383 -22.48 12.13 6.75
C ALA A 383 -23.71 11.23 6.50
N LEU A 384 -24.52 11.01 7.54
CA LEU A 384 -25.76 10.24 7.47
C LEU A 384 -26.77 10.80 6.45
N LYS A 385 -26.85 12.12 6.27
CA LYS A 385 -27.71 12.75 5.25
C LYS A 385 -27.33 12.26 3.85
N TYR A 386 -26.04 12.21 3.53
CA TYR A 386 -25.55 11.70 2.24
C TYR A 386 -25.74 10.19 2.10
N SER A 387 -25.52 9.40 3.16
CA SER A 387 -25.78 7.95 3.13
C SER A 387 -27.25 7.63 2.84
N LYS A 388 -28.16 8.48 3.31
CA LYS A 388 -29.59 8.35 3.01
C LYS A 388 -29.95 8.72 1.57
N THR A 389 -29.12 9.47 0.84
CA THR A 389 -29.39 9.84 -0.55
C THR A 389 -28.75 8.91 -1.58
N LEU A 390 -27.95 7.93 -1.16
CA LEU A 390 -27.39 6.91 -2.06
C LEU A 390 -28.53 6.18 -2.80
N GLN A 391 -28.34 5.98 -4.10
CA GLN A 391 -29.33 5.29 -4.93
C GLN A 391 -29.44 3.83 -4.50
N SER A 392 -30.66 3.31 -4.48
CA SER A 392 -30.99 1.95 -4.05
C SER A 392 -31.56 1.07 -5.16
N GLY A 393 -31.20 1.38 -6.42
CA GLY A 393 -31.79 0.77 -7.61
C GLY A 393 -31.58 -0.74 -7.67
N SER A 394 -30.38 -1.23 -7.35
CA SER A 394 -30.08 -2.67 -7.27
C SER A 394 -30.16 -3.19 -5.83
N LEU A 395 -30.37 -4.51 -5.66
CA LEU A 395 -30.32 -5.17 -4.35
C LEU A 395 -28.96 -4.93 -3.66
N ARG A 396 -27.86 -5.00 -4.42
CA ARG A 396 -26.51 -4.73 -3.92
C ARG A 396 -26.36 -3.30 -3.40
N ASN A 397 -26.89 -2.32 -4.12
CA ASN A 397 -26.85 -0.92 -3.68
C ASN A 397 -27.72 -0.72 -2.43
N ARG A 398 -28.84 -1.44 -2.27
CA ARG A 398 -29.64 -1.42 -1.03
C ARG A 398 -28.86 -1.92 0.18
N ILE A 399 -28.17 -3.05 0.03
CA ILE A 399 -27.33 -3.63 1.09
C ILE A 399 -26.25 -2.63 1.48
N PHE A 400 -25.46 -2.17 0.50
CA PHE A 400 -24.37 -1.22 0.74
C PHE A 400 -24.85 0.08 1.39
N ARG A 401 -26.01 0.61 0.95
CA ARG A 401 -26.63 1.78 1.59
C ARG A 401 -26.97 1.51 3.06
N HIS A 402 -27.52 0.33 3.38
CA HIS A 402 -27.80 -0.02 4.77
C HIS A 402 -26.54 -0.18 5.61
N GLU A 403 -25.48 -0.81 5.10
CA GLU A 403 -24.19 -0.88 5.79
C GLU A 403 -23.62 0.51 6.06
N ARG A 404 -23.67 1.38 5.06
CA ARG A 404 -23.17 2.75 5.17
C ARG A 404 -23.94 3.55 6.22
N ILE A 405 -25.27 3.49 6.19
CA ILE A 405 -26.14 4.10 7.20
C ILE A 405 -25.87 3.52 8.59
N ALA A 406 -25.70 2.20 8.72
CA ALA A 406 -25.40 1.54 9.98
C ALA A 406 -24.08 2.05 10.57
N GLY A 407 -23.04 2.16 9.73
CA GLY A 407 -21.75 2.69 10.11
C GLY A 407 -21.82 4.13 10.61
N ASP A 408 -22.62 4.99 9.97
CA ASP A 408 -22.76 6.40 10.41
C ASP A 408 -23.52 6.51 11.74
N TYR A 409 -24.57 5.70 11.93
CA TYR A 409 -25.25 5.61 13.23
C TYR A 409 -24.33 5.08 14.32
N TRP A 410 -23.50 4.09 14.02
CA TRP A 410 -22.52 3.53 14.95
C TRP A 410 -21.52 4.59 15.39
N LEU A 411 -20.89 5.31 14.46
CA LEU A 411 -19.93 6.37 14.78
C LEU A 411 -20.57 7.54 15.54
N ARG A 412 -21.83 7.86 15.25
CA ARG A 412 -22.62 8.84 15.99
C ARG A 412 -22.93 8.42 17.43
N GLY A 413 -22.87 7.12 17.73
CA GLY A 413 -23.26 6.56 19.03
C GLY A 413 -24.75 6.19 19.15
N SER A 414 -25.44 6.02 18.02
CA SER A 414 -26.84 5.55 17.95
C SER A 414 -26.90 4.04 17.75
N GLN A 415 -26.54 3.27 18.78
CA GLN A 415 -26.27 1.83 18.66
C GLN A 415 -27.49 1.01 18.21
N VAL A 416 -28.69 1.36 18.67
CA VAL A 416 -29.94 0.67 18.25
C VAL A 416 -30.19 0.84 16.75
N MET A 417 -30.02 2.05 16.24
CA MET A 417 -30.19 2.33 14.80
C MET A 417 -29.10 1.68 13.95
N ALA A 418 -27.87 1.62 14.46
CA ALA A 418 -26.79 0.87 13.82
C ALA A 418 -27.15 -0.62 13.71
N ALA A 419 -27.58 -1.23 14.82
CA ALA A 419 -28.02 -2.63 14.86
C ALA A 419 -29.13 -2.92 13.85
N TYR A 420 -30.16 -2.06 13.81
CA TYR A 420 -31.28 -2.19 12.90
C TYR A 420 -30.84 -2.20 11.43
N HIS A 421 -29.95 -1.29 11.04
CA HIS A 421 -29.48 -1.21 9.67
C HIS A 421 -28.48 -2.31 9.30
N PHE A 422 -27.61 -2.74 10.22
CA PHE A 422 -26.79 -3.94 10.02
C PHE A 422 -27.67 -5.17 9.82
N TRP A 423 -28.69 -5.35 10.65
CA TRP A 423 -29.62 -6.47 10.52
C TRP A 423 -30.32 -6.46 9.16
N LYS A 424 -30.78 -5.29 8.70
CA LYS A 424 -31.36 -5.13 7.36
C LYS A 424 -30.38 -5.52 6.25
N ALA A 425 -29.12 -5.09 6.32
CA ALA A 425 -28.10 -5.46 5.35
C ALA A 425 -27.86 -6.99 5.34
N ILE A 426 -27.69 -7.61 6.51
CA ILE A 426 -27.47 -9.06 6.64
C ILE A 426 -28.66 -9.86 6.10
N VAL A 427 -29.90 -9.48 6.44
CA VAL A 427 -31.11 -10.16 5.95
C VAL A 427 -31.25 -10.02 4.43
N GLN A 428 -30.95 -8.83 3.88
CA GLN A 428 -30.97 -8.63 2.43
C GLN A 428 -29.88 -9.42 1.72
N GLU A 429 -28.68 -9.54 2.28
CA GLU A 429 -27.64 -10.40 1.72
C GLU A 429 -28.01 -11.88 1.77
N LEU A 430 -28.59 -12.36 2.87
CA LEU A 430 -29.05 -13.75 2.93
C LEU A 430 -30.11 -14.07 1.86
N LYS A 431 -30.99 -13.10 1.56
CA LYS A 431 -31.94 -13.19 0.45
C LYS A 431 -31.27 -13.05 -0.91
N SER A 432 -30.19 -12.29 -1.03
CA SER A 432 -29.45 -12.14 -2.30
C SER A 432 -28.83 -13.48 -2.69
N LEU A 433 -28.21 -14.18 -1.74
CA LEU A 433 -27.45 -15.41 -1.98
C LEU A 433 -28.27 -16.57 -2.56
N SER A 434 -29.60 -16.57 -2.39
CA SER A 434 -30.51 -17.57 -2.98
C SER A 434 -30.88 -17.29 -4.45
N HIS A 435 -30.61 -16.09 -4.96
CA HIS A 435 -31.05 -15.65 -6.29
C HIS A 435 -29.90 -15.15 -7.19
N VAL A 436 -28.66 -15.16 -6.69
CA VAL A 436 -27.49 -14.69 -7.45
C VAL A 436 -26.97 -15.81 -8.37
N PRO A 437 -26.73 -15.54 -9.68
CA PRO A 437 -26.13 -16.48 -10.61
C PRO A 437 -24.78 -17.03 -10.09
N LEU A 438 -24.44 -18.27 -10.45
CA LEU A 438 -23.19 -18.93 -10.06
C LEU A 438 -21.94 -18.09 -10.35
N SER A 439 -21.93 -17.35 -11.46
CA SER A 439 -20.85 -16.45 -11.87
C SER A 439 -20.62 -15.28 -10.90
N GLU A 440 -21.66 -14.78 -10.25
CA GLU A 440 -21.60 -13.62 -9.33
C GLU A 440 -21.57 -14.02 -7.85
N ARG A 441 -21.88 -15.28 -7.55
CA ARG A 441 -22.01 -15.80 -6.18
C ARG A 441 -20.75 -15.59 -5.33
N ARG A 442 -19.56 -15.62 -5.94
CA ARG A 442 -18.29 -15.35 -5.24
C ARG A 442 -18.21 -13.92 -4.72
N SER A 443 -18.63 -12.93 -5.50
CA SER A 443 -18.62 -11.51 -5.14
C SER A 443 -19.68 -11.18 -4.09
N ALA A 444 -20.86 -11.81 -4.21
CA ALA A 444 -21.91 -11.72 -3.20
C ALA A 444 -21.47 -12.32 -1.85
N LEU A 445 -20.84 -13.50 -1.85
CA LEU A 445 -20.30 -14.10 -0.64
C LEU A 445 -19.21 -13.24 0.01
N PHE A 446 -18.31 -12.65 -0.79
CA PHE A 446 -17.30 -11.71 -0.27
C PHE A 446 -17.96 -10.56 0.50
N THR A 447 -18.96 -9.92 -0.13
CA THR A 447 -19.67 -8.78 0.46
C THR A 447 -20.36 -9.20 1.76
N PHE A 448 -21.08 -10.32 1.76
CA PHE A 448 -21.73 -10.89 2.93
C PHE A 448 -20.78 -11.12 4.11
N TYR A 449 -19.59 -11.69 3.88
CA TYR A 449 -18.62 -11.92 4.96
C TYR A 449 -18.04 -10.62 5.52
N GLU A 450 -17.78 -9.61 4.69
CA GLU A 450 -17.36 -8.28 5.19
C GLU A 450 -18.48 -7.57 5.96
N THR A 451 -19.76 -7.73 5.56
CA THR A 451 -20.90 -7.26 6.35
C THR A 451 -20.92 -7.88 7.74
N LEU A 452 -20.72 -9.21 7.83
CA LEU A 452 -20.68 -9.94 9.10
C LEU A 452 -19.52 -9.47 9.98
N ILE A 453 -18.32 -9.31 9.41
CA ILE A 453 -17.15 -8.82 10.13
C ILE A 453 -17.41 -7.41 10.67
N THR A 454 -18.01 -6.53 9.87
CA THR A 454 -18.34 -5.15 10.28
C THR A 454 -19.38 -5.13 11.39
N PHE A 455 -20.42 -5.97 11.31
CA PHE A 455 -21.40 -6.15 12.37
C PHE A 455 -20.76 -6.65 13.68
N LEU A 456 -19.81 -7.59 13.60
CA LEU A 456 -19.11 -8.10 14.77
C LEU A 456 -18.19 -7.04 15.41
N HIS A 457 -17.55 -6.18 14.62
CA HIS A 457 -16.82 -5.03 15.15
C HIS A 457 -17.74 -4.03 15.88
N TRP A 458 -18.92 -3.77 15.33
CA TRP A 458 -19.95 -2.99 16.02
C TRP A 458 -20.34 -3.66 17.35
N TYR A 459 -20.63 -4.96 17.34
CA TYR A 459 -21.01 -5.70 18.54
C TYR A 459 -19.92 -5.63 19.62
N ARG A 460 -18.65 -5.83 19.24
CA ARG A 460 -17.50 -5.64 20.12
C ARG A 460 -17.50 -4.27 20.78
N ASP A 461 -17.67 -3.20 20.00
CA ASP A 461 -17.61 -1.83 20.52
C ASP A 461 -18.78 -1.52 21.45
N VAL A 462 -19.98 -2.03 21.15
CA VAL A 462 -21.15 -1.87 22.04
C VAL A 462 -20.95 -2.62 23.35
N ARG A 463 -20.29 -3.78 23.35
CA ARG A 463 -19.98 -4.54 24.57
C ARG A 463 -19.07 -3.78 25.53
N LYS A 464 -18.24 -2.85 25.03
CA LYS A 464 -17.40 -1.97 25.86
C LYS A 464 -18.18 -0.84 26.54
N ILE A 465 -19.44 -0.59 26.16
CA ILE A 465 -20.27 0.46 26.76
C ILE A 465 -20.89 -0.08 28.06
N ARG A 466 -20.50 0.50 29.21
CA ARG A 466 -20.82 0.04 30.59
C ARG A 466 -22.27 -0.43 30.81
N PHE A 467 -23.25 0.35 30.36
CA PHE A 467 -24.68 0.08 30.62
C PHE A 467 -25.39 -0.65 29.48
N VAL A 468 -25.04 -0.35 28.23
CA VAL A 468 -25.72 -0.89 27.04
C VAL A 468 -25.17 -2.27 26.65
N GLY A 469 -23.86 -2.47 26.82
CA GLY A 469 -23.17 -3.69 26.39
C GLY A 469 -23.60 -4.95 27.13
N ARG A 470 -24.05 -4.84 28.38
CA ARG A 470 -24.48 -5.99 29.19
C ARG A 470 -25.88 -6.52 28.82
N ILE A 471 -26.71 -5.68 28.20
CA ILE A 471 -28.10 -6.02 27.86
C ILE A 471 -28.18 -6.75 26.51
N LEU A 472 -27.17 -6.60 25.64
CA LEU A 472 -27.21 -7.20 24.31
C LEU A 472 -26.93 -8.71 24.33
N PRO A 473 -27.87 -9.56 23.87
CA PRO A 473 -27.69 -11.00 23.88
C PRO A 473 -26.58 -11.43 22.91
N ALA A 474 -25.62 -12.22 23.40
CA ALA A 474 -24.50 -12.74 22.61
C ALA A 474 -24.91 -13.72 21.50
N ARG A 475 -26.13 -14.28 21.56
CA ARG A 475 -26.61 -15.32 20.64
C ARG A 475 -26.52 -14.93 19.16
N LEU A 476 -26.88 -13.70 18.82
CA LEU A 476 -26.85 -13.19 17.44
C LEU A 476 -25.41 -13.03 16.94
N ALA A 477 -24.53 -12.46 17.76
CA ALA A 477 -23.12 -12.33 17.44
C ALA A 477 -22.45 -13.70 17.31
N LEU A 478 -22.78 -14.67 18.18
CA LEU A 478 -22.23 -16.03 18.11
C LEU A 478 -22.59 -16.70 16.79
N LYS A 479 -23.87 -16.63 16.40
CA LYS A 479 -24.34 -17.15 15.11
C LYS A 479 -23.66 -16.47 13.92
N ALA A 480 -23.51 -15.14 13.97
CA ALA A 480 -22.79 -14.39 12.95
C ALA A 480 -21.33 -14.82 12.84
N PHE A 481 -20.65 -15.01 13.97
CA PHE A 481 -19.25 -15.46 14.02
C PHE A 481 -19.08 -16.88 13.48
N GLN A 482 -19.93 -17.83 13.90
CA GLN A 482 -19.91 -19.20 13.39
C GLN A 482 -20.15 -19.29 11.87
N LYS A 483 -20.97 -18.38 11.31
CA LYS A 483 -21.17 -18.30 9.86
C LYS A 483 -19.88 -17.96 9.10
N LEU A 484 -18.94 -17.23 9.70
CA LEU A 484 -17.65 -16.91 9.08
C LEU A 484 -16.83 -18.17 8.73
N PHE A 485 -17.00 -19.26 9.47
CA PHE A 485 -16.26 -20.51 9.23
C PHE A 485 -16.64 -21.19 7.91
N HIS A 486 -17.85 -20.94 7.42
CA HIS A 486 -18.29 -21.41 6.11
C HIS A 486 -17.59 -20.65 4.97
N GLY A 487 -16.97 -19.52 5.29
CA GLY A 487 -16.21 -18.67 4.36
C GLY A 487 -14.74 -19.06 4.24
N LYS A 488 -14.32 -20.30 4.53
CA LYS A 488 -12.91 -20.73 4.50
C LYS A 488 -12.19 -20.29 3.23
N LYS A 489 -12.76 -20.58 2.05
CA LYS A 489 -12.15 -20.21 0.76
C LYS A 489 -11.95 -18.70 0.61
N TYR A 490 -12.84 -17.90 1.21
CA TYR A 490 -12.74 -16.44 1.21
C TYR A 490 -11.68 -15.93 2.18
N LEU A 491 -11.73 -16.37 3.43
CA LEU A 491 -10.80 -15.93 4.49
C LEU A 491 -9.36 -16.37 4.20
N MET A 492 -9.15 -17.49 3.52
CA MET A 492 -7.82 -17.93 3.07
C MET A 492 -7.23 -17.05 1.96
N LEU A 493 -8.06 -16.34 1.18
CA LEU A 493 -7.60 -15.45 0.11
C LEU A 493 -7.33 -14.02 0.60
N SER A 494 -7.72 -13.68 1.82
CA SER A 494 -7.57 -12.34 2.39
C SER A 494 -6.92 -12.42 3.77
N ILE A 495 -5.61 -12.24 3.82
CA ILE A 495 -4.85 -12.15 5.08
C ILE A 495 -5.47 -11.09 5.99
N GLY A 496 -5.86 -9.93 5.43
CA GLY A 496 -6.51 -8.86 6.19
C GLY A 496 -7.82 -9.31 6.86
N SER A 497 -8.71 -9.97 6.13
CA SER A 497 -9.99 -10.46 6.68
C SER A 497 -9.76 -11.58 7.69
N ARG A 498 -8.82 -12.50 7.43
CA ARG A 498 -8.38 -13.55 8.38
C ARG A 498 -7.95 -12.94 9.72
N THR A 499 -7.09 -11.95 9.67
CA THR A 499 -6.58 -11.23 10.85
C THR A 499 -7.68 -10.46 11.58
N LYS A 500 -8.66 -9.86 10.87
CA LYS A 500 -9.83 -9.24 11.51
C LYS A 500 -10.64 -10.28 12.31
N VAL A 501 -10.88 -11.46 11.75
CA VAL A 501 -11.66 -12.52 12.42
C VAL A 501 -10.92 -13.08 13.63
N GLN A 502 -9.63 -13.35 13.51
CA GLN A 502 -8.78 -13.76 14.63
C GLN A 502 -8.84 -12.75 15.78
N ARG A 503 -8.76 -11.45 15.48
CA ARG A 503 -8.88 -10.39 16.49
C ARG A 503 -10.26 -10.34 17.13
N LEU A 504 -11.33 -10.45 16.34
CA LEU A 504 -12.70 -10.48 16.86
C LEU A 504 -12.92 -11.65 17.83
N HIS A 505 -12.27 -12.79 17.60
CA HIS A 505 -12.29 -13.92 18.54
C HIS A 505 -11.67 -13.55 19.88
N THR A 506 -10.48 -12.94 19.87
CA THR A 506 -9.76 -12.55 21.10
C THR A 506 -10.43 -11.39 21.83
N GLU A 507 -10.94 -10.39 21.10
CA GLU A 507 -11.46 -9.14 21.68
C GLU A 507 -12.91 -9.24 22.17
N ILE A 508 -13.67 -10.28 21.79
CA ILE A 508 -15.04 -10.51 22.25
C ILE A 508 -15.02 -11.68 23.25
N PRO A 509 -15.20 -11.44 24.56
CA PRO A 509 -15.12 -12.50 25.58
C PRO A 509 -16.04 -13.69 25.32
N ASP A 510 -17.24 -13.44 24.80
CA ASP A 510 -18.19 -14.49 24.42
C ASP A 510 -17.67 -15.39 23.29
N MET A 511 -16.86 -14.87 22.36
CA MET A 511 -16.26 -15.68 21.28
C MET A 511 -15.06 -16.46 21.80
N ALA A 512 -14.17 -15.78 22.54
CA ALA A 512 -12.98 -16.40 23.13
C ALA A 512 -13.33 -17.61 24.00
N SER A 513 -14.40 -17.51 24.80
CA SER A 513 -14.84 -18.56 25.73
C SER A 513 -15.68 -19.67 25.10
N LYS A 514 -16.50 -19.37 24.07
CA LYS A 514 -17.52 -20.32 23.55
C LYS A 514 -17.17 -20.91 22.18
N ILE A 515 -16.15 -20.39 21.49
CA ILE A 515 -15.81 -20.81 20.13
C ILE A 515 -14.34 -21.20 20.08
N THR A 516 -14.06 -22.41 19.60
CA THR A 516 -12.70 -22.82 19.25
C THR A 516 -12.41 -22.47 17.79
N LEU A 517 -11.32 -21.74 17.53
CA LEU A 517 -10.92 -21.43 16.15
C LEU A 517 -10.45 -22.69 15.41
N PRO A 518 -10.93 -22.92 14.17
CA PRO A 518 -10.40 -23.95 13.29
C PRO A 518 -8.89 -23.78 13.06
N ARG A 519 -8.14 -24.87 12.86
CA ARG A 519 -6.67 -24.84 12.69
C ARG A 519 -6.22 -23.83 11.63
N TRP A 520 -6.90 -23.78 10.49
CA TRP A 520 -6.59 -22.86 9.37
C TRP A 520 -6.82 -21.37 9.69
N LEU A 521 -7.48 -21.05 10.80
CA LEU A 521 -7.81 -19.69 11.23
C LEU A 521 -7.07 -19.31 12.52
N ARG A 522 -6.22 -20.18 13.08
CA ARG A 522 -5.42 -19.83 14.26
C ARG A 522 -4.29 -18.87 13.84
N PRO A 523 -3.92 -17.89 14.69
CA PRO A 523 -2.80 -17.02 14.39
C PRO A 523 -1.49 -17.83 14.40
N ASP A 524 -0.76 -17.80 13.29
CA ASP A 524 0.64 -18.24 13.28
C ASP A 524 1.47 -17.17 14.01
N THR A 525 2.39 -17.59 14.87
CA THR A 525 3.08 -16.74 15.85
C THR A 525 3.94 -15.61 15.25
N GLY A 526 4.09 -15.53 13.91
CA GLY A 526 4.81 -14.48 13.18
C GLY A 526 3.96 -13.52 12.34
N ASP A 527 2.66 -13.77 12.16
CA ASP A 527 1.84 -13.16 11.09
C ASP A 527 1.24 -11.78 11.42
N LEU A 528 1.55 -11.20 12.59
CA LEU A 528 1.06 -9.87 12.97
C LEU A 528 1.90 -8.75 12.34
N ILE A 529 2.19 -8.83 11.03
CA ILE A 529 2.36 -7.59 10.28
C ILE A 529 1.02 -6.88 10.35
N SER A 530 0.99 -5.75 11.05
CA SER A 530 -0.19 -4.90 11.02
C SER A 530 -0.28 -4.33 9.60
N PRO A 531 -1.28 -4.69 8.78
CA PRO A 531 -1.48 -4.05 7.48
C PRO A 531 -1.70 -2.52 7.59
N PHE A 532 -1.88 -2.01 8.82
CA PHE A 532 -1.99 -0.59 9.13
C PHE A 532 -0.67 0.09 9.52
N ARG A 533 0.42 -0.65 9.73
CA ARG A 533 1.79 -0.06 9.79
C ARG A 533 2.32 0.22 8.38
N GLU A 534 1.82 -0.53 7.40
CA GLU A 534 2.19 -0.44 5.99
C GLU A 534 1.13 0.34 5.19
N THR A 535 0.58 1.41 5.74
CA THR A 535 -0.39 2.26 5.04
C THR A 535 0.21 3.62 4.73
N ASP A 536 -0.20 4.18 3.61
CA ASP A 536 0.04 5.56 3.21
C ASP A 536 -1.07 6.50 3.72
N SER A 537 -2.09 5.96 4.40
CA SER A 537 -3.17 6.75 5.01
C SER A 537 -2.73 7.35 6.35
N ILE A 538 -2.79 8.68 6.48
CA ILE A 538 -2.46 9.39 7.72
C ILE A 538 -3.43 9.01 8.84
N LEU A 539 -4.73 8.96 8.54
CA LEU A 539 -5.73 8.50 9.49
C LEU A 539 -5.52 7.02 9.86
N GLY A 540 -5.06 6.21 8.91
CA GLY A 540 -4.62 4.84 9.15
C GLY A 540 -3.53 4.74 10.21
N VAL A 541 -2.46 5.54 10.08
CA VAL A 541 -1.34 5.61 11.04
C VAL A 541 -1.79 6.14 12.40
N ILE A 542 -2.64 7.17 12.45
CA ILE A 542 -3.23 7.69 13.69
C ILE A 542 -4.02 6.58 14.40
N ASN A 543 -4.91 5.89 13.67
CA ASN A 543 -5.73 4.81 14.22
C ASN A 543 -4.89 3.62 14.66
N PHE A 544 -3.79 3.33 13.97
CA PHE A 544 -2.84 2.29 14.38
C PHE A 544 -2.11 2.69 15.67
N THR A 545 -1.50 3.89 15.69
CA THR A 545 -0.75 4.41 16.84
C THR A 545 -1.63 4.43 18.08
N ARG A 546 -2.84 4.99 17.99
CA ARG A 546 -3.80 5.02 19.10
C ARG A 546 -4.11 3.62 19.65
N ARG A 547 -4.33 2.64 18.76
CA ARG A 547 -4.58 1.25 19.18
C ARG A 547 -3.37 0.63 19.84
N HIS A 548 -2.18 0.89 19.32
CA HIS A 548 -0.94 0.38 19.90
C HIS A 548 -0.76 0.91 21.33
N LEU A 549 -0.90 2.22 21.53
CA LEU A 549 -0.78 2.86 22.84
C LEU A 549 -1.89 2.39 23.80
N ALA A 550 -3.13 2.27 23.34
CA ALA A 550 -4.22 1.73 24.17
C ALA A 550 -3.94 0.28 24.60
N GLY A 551 -3.38 -0.54 23.71
CA GLY A 551 -2.96 -1.90 24.05
C GLY A 551 -1.76 -1.98 25.00
N GLN A 552 -0.95 -0.93 25.11
CA GLN A 552 0.07 -0.83 26.17
C GLN A 552 -0.61 -0.57 27.52
N VAL A 553 -1.54 0.39 27.58
CA VAL A 553 -2.34 0.70 28.78
C VAL A 553 -3.08 -0.54 29.28
N ASP A 554 -3.74 -1.27 28.38
CA ASP A 554 -4.45 -2.52 28.71
C ASP A 554 -3.53 -3.59 29.33
N LYS A 555 -2.21 -3.51 29.08
CA LYS A 555 -1.18 -4.40 29.65
C LYS A 555 -0.50 -3.82 30.89
N GLY A 556 -0.99 -2.71 31.42
CA GLY A 556 -0.38 -2.00 32.54
C GLY A 556 0.92 -1.27 32.19
N VAL A 557 1.24 -1.13 30.89
CA VAL A 557 2.41 -0.38 30.43
C VAL A 557 1.99 1.06 30.16
N LYS A 558 2.60 2.00 30.88
CA LYS A 558 2.35 3.42 30.72
C LYS A 558 2.96 3.95 29.41
N PRO A 559 2.16 4.46 28.45
CA PRO A 559 2.68 5.02 27.21
C PRO A 559 3.54 6.26 27.44
N GLU A 560 4.55 6.47 26.59
CA GLU A 560 5.37 7.67 26.69
C GLU A 560 4.56 8.94 26.40
N LYS A 561 4.83 10.01 27.16
CA LYS A 561 4.16 11.31 26.98
C LYS A 561 4.31 11.84 25.54
N VAL A 562 5.52 11.73 24.98
CA VAL A 562 5.85 12.22 23.64
C VAL A 562 5.03 11.50 22.55
N GLU A 563 4.76 10.19 22.72
CA GLU A 563 3.95 9.43 21.76
C GLU A 563 2.47 9.88 21.76
N LEU A 564 1.92 10.18 22.95
CA LEU A 564 0.56 10.68 23.10
C LEU A 564 0.41 12.12 22.59
N GLU A 565 1.40 12.98 22.85
CA GLU A 565 1.45 14.34 22.29
C GLU A 565 1.56 14.32 20.76
N LEU A 566 2.38 13.42 20.21
CA LEU A 566 2.48 13.23 18.77
C LEU A 566 1.17 12.71 18.17
N LEU A 567 0.50 11.77 18.83
CA LEU A 567 -0.81 11.28 18.41
C LEU A 567 -1.85 12.42 18.39
N LEU A 568 -1.89 13.23 19.44
CA LEU A 568 -2.77 14.39 19.56
C LEU A 568 -2.49 15.40 18.45
N ALA A 569 -1.22 15.77 18.24
CA ALA A 569 -0.80 16.69 17.19
C ALA A 569 -1.22 16.19 15.80
N ARG A 570 -0.96 14.92 15.48
CA ARG A 570 -1.38 14.30 14.21
C ARG A 570 -2.89 14.38 13.99
N SER A 571 -3.69 14.05 15.01
CA SER A 571 -5.15 14.15 14.93
C SER A 571 -5.63 15.60 14.72
N LYS A 572 -4.99 16.58 15.37
CA LYS A 572 -5.29 18.00 15.15
C LYS A 572 -4.95 18.44 13.73
N THR A 573 -3.80 18.02 13.19
CA THR A 573 -3.35 18.38 11.83
C THR A 573 -4.40 18.05 10.76
N ILE A 574 -5.02 16.86 10.83
CA ILE A 574 -6.04 16.44 9.86
C ILE A 574 -7.48 16.78 10.28
N LEU A 575 -7.65 17.52 11.38
CA LEU A 575 -8.96 17.84 11.98
C LEU A 575 -9.84 16.59 12.26
N ASP A 576 -9.22 15.47 12.63
CA ASP A 576 -9.90 14.27 13.15
C ASP A 576 -10.37 14.54 14.58
N ARG A 577 -11.49 15.27 14.72
CA ARG A 577 -12.04 15.69 16.02
C ARG A 577 -12.23 14.51 16.99
N PRO A 578 -12.83 13.36 16.57
CA PRO A 578 -12.93 12.18 17.42
C PRO A 578 -11.55 11.65 17.83
N GLY A 579 -10.56 11.68 16.94
CA GLY A 579 -9.18 11.32 17.25
C GLY A 579 -8.55 12.24 18.29
N VAL A 580 -8.72 13.56 18.15
CA VAL A 580 -8.24 14.56 19.11
C VAL A 580 -8.77 14.27 20.51
N LEU A 581 -10.08 14.03 20.65
CA LEU A 581 -10.68 13.71 21.95
C LEU A 581 -10.12 12.43 22.57
N LYS A 582 -9.90 11.39 21.76
CA LYS A 582 -9.38 10.12 22.25
C LYS A 582 -7.93 10.25 22.68
N ALA A 583 -7.10 10.94 21.90
CA ALA A 583 -5.70 11.20 22.23
C ALA A 583 -5.58 12.07 23.49
N ALA A 584 -6.37 13.13 23.60
CA ALA A 584 -6.42 13.98 24.78
C ALA A 584 -6.87 13.22 26.03
N MET A 585 -7.84 12.31 25.90
CA MET A 585 -8.30 11.47 27.02
C MET A 585 -7.17 10.58 27.54
N MET A 586 -6.44 9.91 26.64
CA MET A 586 -5.29 9.09 27.02
C MET A 586 -4.20 9.93 27.68
N LEU A 587 -3.90 11.12 27.14
CA LEU A 587 -2.91 12.02 27.74
C LEU A 587 -3.31 12.49 29.16
N LYS A 588 -4.60 12.76 29.39
CA LYS A 588 -5.12 13.08 30.73
C LYS A 588 -5.03 11.88 31.67
N GLN A 589 -5.46 10.70 31.23
CA GLN A 589 -5.52 9.50 32.07
C GLN A 589 -4.12 9.04 32.49
N GLU A 590 -3.17 9.03 31.55
CA GLU A 590 -1.84 8.50 31.80
C GLU A 590 -0.90 9.55 32.43
N HIS A 591 -1.05 10.84 32.08
CA HIS A 591 -0.08 11.88 32.46
C HIS A 591 -0.71 13.09 33.17
N GLY A 592 -2.01 13.12 33.41
CA GLY A 592 -2.71 14.23 34.07
C GLY A 592 -2.82 15.51 33.23
N ILE A 593 -2.35 15.50 31.97
CA ILE A 593 -2.29 16.68 31.11
C ILE A 593 -3.62 16.85 30.37
N ARG A 594 -4.21 18.04 30.47
CA ARG A 594 -5.45 18.40 29.79
C ARG A 594 -5.15 19.21 28.53
N ASP A 595 -5.80 18.83 27.43
CA ASP A 595 -5.78 19.61 26.20
C ASP A 595 -6.94 20.62 26.19
N ALA A 596 -6.62 21.91 26.02
CA ALA A 596 -7.63 22.97 26.04
C ALA A 596 -8.62 22.88 24.88
N ASP A 597 -8.18 22.38 23.72
CA ASP A 597 -9.03 22.26 22.53
C ASP A 597 -10.00 21.07 22.61
N ALA A 598 -9.78 20.10 23.51
CA ALA A 598 -10.64 18.92 23.62
C ALA A 598 -12.10 19.30 23.85
N LEU A 599 -12.39 20.27 24.73
CA LEU A 599 -13.78 20.69 24.96
C LEU A 599 -14.40 21.38 23.74
N LYS A 600 -13.60 22.12 22.96
CA LYS A 600 -14.04 22.73 21.70
C LYS A 600 -14.44 21.63 20.70
N PHE A 601 -13.58 20.63 20.49
CA PHE A 601 -13.86 19.53 19.57
C PHE A 601 -15.05 18.67 20.00
N LEU A 602 -15.25 18.46 21.30
CA LEU A 602 -16.43 17.74 21.82
C LEU A 602 -17.75 18.43 21.44
N LYS A 603 -17.78 19.76 21.45
CA LYS A 603 -18.97 20.53 21.03
C LYS A 603 -19.24 20.31 19.54
N GLU A 604 -18.19 20.32 18.72
CA GLU A 604 -18.28 20.20 17.26
C GLU A 604 -18.67 18.79 16.77
N ILE A 605 -18.28 17.72 17.47
CA ILE A 605 -18.62 16.35 17.04
C ILE A 605 -20.12 16.10 17.16
N GLU A 606 -20.72 15.51 16.13
CA GLU A 606 -22.17 15.29 16.04
C GLU A 606 -22.63 13.99 16.72
N TRP A 607 -22.02 13.64 17.86
CA TRP A 607 -22.39 12.50 18.70
C TRP A 607 -23.78 12.62 19.34
N THR A 608 -24.33 11.49 19.77
CA THR A 608 -25.51 11.46 20.65
C THR A 608 -25.18 12.06 22.02
N TRP A 609 -26.20 12.61 22.69
CA TRP A 609 -26.06 13.11 24.07
C TRP A 609 -25.48 12.08 25.02
N VAL A 610 -25.91 10.81 24.91
CA VAL A 610 -25.37 9.70 25.69
C VAL A 610 -23.86 9.52 25.47
N SER A 611 -23.40 9.60 24.22
CA SER A 611 -21.97 9.45 23.92
C SER A 611 -21.14 10.64 24.40
N LYS A 612 -21.67 11.87 24.26
CA LYS A 612 -21.03 13.07 24.82
C LYS A 612 -20.95 12.99 26.34
N LEU A 613 -22.03 12.61 27.00
CA LEU A 613 -22.07 12.45 28.45
C LEU A 613 -21.08 11.37 28.92
N SER A 614 -21.06 10.21 28.28
CA SER A 614 -20.10 9.14 28.59
C SER A 614 -18.64 9.58 28.43
N TRP A 615 -18.37 10.43 27.45
CA TRP A 615 -17.04 11.01 27.30
C TRP A 615 -16.75 12.04 28.41
N MET A 616 -17.69 12.94 28.70
CA MET A 616 -17.54 13.96 29.75
C MET A 616 -17.34 13.34 31.13
N THR A 617 -18.07 12.27 31.47
CA THR A 617 -17.90 11.57 32.75
C THR A 617 -16.49 10.99 32.84
N SER A 618 -15.99 10.37 31.77
CA SER A 618 -14.61 9.87 31.68
C SER A 618 -13.57 11.01 31.73
N TRP A 619 -13.92 12.19 31.22
CA TRP A 619 -13.07 13.38 31.25
C TRP A 619 -13.05 14.09 32.60
N ILE A 620 -14.07 13.94 33.44
CA ILE A 620 -14.13 14.58 34.76
C ILE A 620 -13.60 13.63 35.83
N LEU A 621 -14.09 12.39 35.84
CA LEU A 621 -13.74 11.40 36.84
C LEU A 621 -12.28 10.92 36.65
N PRO A 622 -11.57 10.58 37.74
CA PRO A 622 -10.34 9.79 37.66
C PRO A 622 -10.62 8.45 36.96
N ALA A 623 -9.62 7.88 36.28
CA ALA A 623 -9.72 6.49 35.85
C ALA A 623 -9.84 5.62 37.11
N TRP A 624 -10.88 4.79 37.19
CA TRP A 624 -11.14 3.86 38.29
C TRP A 624 -10.65 2.46 37.91
#